data_AF-A0A0R1V166-F1
#
_entry.id   AF-A0A0R1V166-F1
#
_cell.length_a   1.000
_cell.length_b   1.000
_cell.length_c   1.000
_cell.angle_alpha   90.00
_cell.angle_beta   90.00
_cell.angle_gamma   90.00
#
_symmetry.space_group_name_H-M   'P 1'
#
loop_
_entity.id
_entity.type
_entity.pdbx_description
1 polymer ?
#
loop_
_entity_poly.entity_id
_entity_poly.type
_entity_poly.pdbx_seq_one_letter_code
_entity_poly.pdbx_strand_id
1 'polypeptide(L)'
;MTLQKQTSRHGKQLEMAILTTVWEQINKVGYQELTIKEVAQLAHTNTNTVYRHWQNKAVLVLAACAQFGPKPKNTAFQYWKAAR
;
A
#
# COMPACT_ATOMS: atom_id res chain seq x y z
N MET A 1 6.33 22.52 12.89
CA MET A 1 5.02 21.96 12.47
C MET A 1 5.21 20.52 12.01
N THR A 2 5.40 19.60 12.95
CA THR A 2 5.55 18.16 12.68
C THR A 2 4.23 17.47 13.01
N LEU A 3 3.38 17.27 12.01
CA LEU A 3 2.13 16.52 12.20
C LEU A 3 2.46 15.04 12.40
N GLN A 4 2.57 14.69 13.69
CA GLN A 4 2.63 13.33 14.21
C GLN A 4 1.23 12.71 14.14
N LYS A 5 1.16 11.57 13.45
CA LYS A 5 0.43 10.36 13.82
C LYS A 5 -0.98 10.56 14.43
N GLN A 6 -1.93 10.99 13.61
CA GLN A 6 -3.34 10.80 13.93
C GLN A 6 -3.78 9.41 13.44
N THR A 7 -3.39 8.37 14.18
CA THR A 7 -3.95 7.00 14.06
C THR A 7 -5.38 6.98 14.62
N SER A 8 -6.24 7.82 14.06
CA SER A 8 -7.69 7.78 14.25
C SER A 8 -8.29 7.05 13.05
N ARG A 9 -9.53 6.55 13.17
CA ARG A 9 -10.25 5.80 12.12
C ARG A 9 -10.03 6.31 10.68
N HIS A 10 -9.93 7.63 10.51
CA HIS A 10 -9.64 8.32 9.25
C HIS A 10 -8.31 7.92 8.59
N GLY A 11 -7.24 7.66 9.35
CA GLY A 11 -5.95 7.23 8.81
C GLY A 11 -6.02 5.87 8.12
N LYS A 12 -6.81 4.93 8.68
CA LYS A 12 -7.04 3.62 8.05
C LYS A 12 -7.88 3.73 6.79
N GLN A 13 -8.89 4.60 6.79
CA GLN A 13 -9.72 4.84 5.59
C GLN A 13 -8.89 5.45 4.46
N LEU A 14 -7.99 6.39 4.78
CA LEU A 14 -7.09 6.97 3.80
C LEU A 14 -6.11 5.93 3.26
N GLU A 15 -5.51 5.12 4.13
CA GLU A 15 -4.60 4.05 3.71
C GLU A 15 -5.29 3.07 2.76
N MET A 16 -6.51 2.64 3.09
CA MET A 16 -7.31 1.79 2.20
C MET A 16 -7.64 2.48 0.88
N ALA A 17 -8.02 3.75 0.88
CA ALA A 17 -8.30 4.49 -0.36
C ALA A 17 -7.08 4.51 -1.29
N ILE A 18 -5.88 4.76 -0.73
CA ILE A 18 -4.63 4.73 -1.50
C ILE A 18 -4.38 3.33 -2.07
N LEU A 19 -4.48 2.29 -1.23
CA LEU A 19 -4.22 0.92 -1.65
C LEU A 19 -5.20 0.43 -2.74
N THR A 20 -6.49 0.76 -2.61
CA THR A 20 -7.50 0.44 -3.62
C THR A 20 -7.16 1.10 -4.95
N THR A 21 -6.83 2.39 -4.93
CA THR A 21 -6.46 3.12 -6.15
C THR A 21 -5.21 2.56 -6.81
N VAL A 22 -4.19 2.17 -6.02
CA VAL A 22 -2.98 1.50 -6.55
C VAL A 22 -3.34 0.18 -7.22
N TRP A 23 -4.21 -0.61 -6.59
CA TRP A 23 -4.65 -1.88 -7.13
C TRP A 23 -5.41 -1.71 -8.45
N GLU A 24 -6.33 -0.76 -8.54
CA GLU A 24 -7.04 -0.48 -9.79
C GLU A 24 -6.09 0.02 -10.88
N GLN A 25 -5.19 0.95 -10.54
CA GLN A 25 -4.28 1.55 -11.50
C GLN A 25 -3.26 0.53 -12.03
N ILE A 26 -2.69 -0.32 -11.18
CA ILE A 26 -1.72 -1.33 -11.65
C ILE A 26 -2.38 -2.37 -12.55
N ASN A 27 -3.64 -2.73 -12.30
CA ASN A 27 -4.40 -3.62 -13.19
C ASN A 27 -4.76 -2.93 -14.52
N LYS A 28 -4.86 -1.60 -14.55
CA LYS A 28 -5.21 -0.82 -15.74
C LYS A 28 -4.02 -0.51 -16.65
N VAL A 29 -2.92 -0.02 -16.08
CA VAL A 29 -1.76 0.50 -16.86
C VAL A 29 -0.47 -0.28 -16.64
N GLY A 30 -0.44 -1.18 -15.65
CA GLY A 30 0.77 -1.94 -15.29
C GLY A 30 1.75 -1.15 -14.42
N TYR A 31 2.82 -1.84 -13.98
CA TYR A 31 3.78 -1.28 -13.02
C TYR A 31 4.63 -0.12 -13.59
N GLN A 32 5.01 -0.17 -14.87
CA GLN A 32 5.89 0.83 -15.48
C GLN A 32 5.21 2.19 -15.54
N GLU A 33 3.99 2.24 -16.09
CA GLU A 33 3.20 3.46 -16.26
C GLU A 33 2.58 4.00 -14.96
N LEU A 34 2.49 3.17 -13.92
CA LEU A 34 1.97 3.63 -12.62
C LEU A 34 2.88 4.71 -12.01
N THR A 35 2.28 5.85 -11.67
CA THR A 35 2.96 6.94 -10.97
C THR A 35 2.32 7.25 -9.62
N ILE A 36 3.16 7.57 -8.63
CA ILE A 36 2.69 7.95 -7.28
C ILE A 36 1.84 9.23 -7.32
N LYS A 37 2.15 10.15 -8.24
CA LYS A 37 1.40 11.40 -8.41
C LYS A 37 -0.04 11.14 -8.85
N GLU A 38 -0.22 10.31 -9.88
CA GLU A 38 -1.55 9.95 -10.38
C GLU A 38 -2.34 9.16 -9.34
N VAL A 39 -1.71 8.21 -8.65
CA VAL A 39 -2.33 7.49 -7.53
C VAL A 39 -2.80 8.45 -6.44
N ALA A 40 -1.96 9.42 -6.04
CA ALA A 40 -2.33 10.38 -5.01
C ALA A 40 -3.54 11.24 -5.46
N GLN A 41 -3.55 11.69 -6.71
CA GLN A 41 -4.65 12.44 -7.28
C GLN A 41 -5.96 11.63 -7.28
N LEU A 42 -5.92 10.37 -7.75
CA LEU A 42 -7.07 9.48 -7.82
C LEU A 42 -7.58 9.08 -6.43
N ALA A 43 -6.67 8.89 -5.46
CA ALA A 43 -7.00 8.63 -4.06
C ALA A 43 -7.38 9.90 -3.27
N HIS A 44 -7.52 11.06 -3.93
CA HIS A 44 -7.84 12.35 -3.32
C HIS A 44 -6.91 12.71 -2.14
N THR A 45 -5.61 12.46 -2.31
CA THR A 45 -4.58 12.70 -1.31
C THR A 45 -3.35 13.41 -1.88
N ASN A 46 -2.37 13.68 -1.03
CA ASN A 46 -1.10 14.27 -1.43
C ASN A 46 0.01 13.20 -1.50
N THR A 47 0.92 13.35 -2.46
CA THR A 47 2.12 12.52 -2.63
C THR A 47 2.97 12.44 -1.36
N ASN A 48 3.10 13.53 -0.60
CA ASN A 48 3.82 13.54 0.69
C ASN A 48 3.22 12.54 1.71
N THR A 49 1.90 12.39 1.71
CA THR A 49 1.23 11.40 2.58
C THR A 49 1.56 9.98 2.12
N VAL A 50 1.54 9.72 0.80
CA VAL A 50 1.93 8.42 0.26
C VAL A 50 3.38 8.09 0.63
N TYR A 51 4.32 9.02 0.44
CA TYR A 51 5.74 8.79 0.75
C TYR A 51 6.02 8.57 2.24
N ARG A 52 5.20 9.14 3.14
CA ARG A 52 5.31 8.93 4.59
C ARG A 52 4.98 7.50 5.00
N HIS A 53 4.06 6.85 4.29
CA HIS A 53 3.63 5.47 4.57
C HIS A 53 4.43 4.45 3.76
N TRP A 54 4.74 4.75 2.50
CA TRP A 54 5.52 3.90 1.60
C TRP A 54 6.65 4.68 0.94
N GLN A 55 7.87 4.32 1.28
CA GLN A 55 9.07 5.05 0.86
C GLN A 55 9.30 5.07 -0.66
N ASN A 56 8.78 4.09 -1.40
CA ASN A 56 8.94 3.99 -2.83
C ASN A 56 7.76 3.27 -3.52
N LYS A 57 7.71 3.36 -4.87
CA LYS A 57 6.65 2.78 -5.70
C LYS A 57 6.53 1.26 -5.51
N ALA A 58 7.64 0.53 -5.44
CA ALA A 58 7.63 -0.92 -5.27
C ALA A 58 6.96 -1.33 -3.95
N VAL A 59 7.31 -0.67 -2.86
CA VAL A 59 6.76 -0.93 -1.52
C VAL A 59 5.27 -0.62 -1.47
N LEU A 60 4.82 0.44 -2.14
CA LEU A 60 3.39 0.78 -2.28
C LEU A 60 2.62 -0.30 -3.06
N VAL A 61 3.15 -0.74 -4.20
CA VAL A 61 2.54 -1.78 -5.03
C VAL A 61 2.49 -3.11 -4.30
N LEU A 62 3.58 -3.49 -3.61
CA LEU A 62 3.62 -4.70 -2.80
C LEU A 62 2.58 -4.66 -1.67
N ALA A 63 2.37 -3.50 -1.05
CA ALA A 63 1.33 -3.34 -0.03
C ALA A 63 -0.08 -3.53 -0.61
N ALA A 64 -0.35 -3.00 -1.81
CA ALA A 64 -1.62 -3.23 -2.49
C ALA A 64 -1.80 -4.71 -2.86
N CYS A 65 -0.76 -5.36 -3.37
CA CYS A 65 -0.76 -6.79 -3.65
C CYS A 65 -0.95 -7.64 -2.39
N ALA A 66 -0.37 -7.26 -1.26
CA ALA A 66 -0.57 -7.96 0.01
C ALA A 66 -2.02 -7.81 0.54
N GLN A 67 -2.65 -6.67 0.25
CA GLN A 67 -4.01 -6.37 0.69
C GLN A 67 -5.08 -7.06 -0.17
N PHE A 68 -4.95 -7.00 -1.51
CA PHE A 68 -5.97 -7.46 -2.46
C PHE A 68 -5.59 -8.73 -3.22
N GLY A 69 -4.29 -9.06 -3.27
CA GLY A 69 -3.81 -10.25 -3.95
C GLY A 69 -4.17 -11.54 -3.20
N PRO A 70 -4.04 -12.69 -3.88
CA PRO A 70 -4.30 -13.98 -3.29
C PRO A 70 -3.35 -14.20 -2.11
N LYS A 71 -3.93 -14.34 -0.91
CA LYS A 71 -3.15 -14.72 0.27
C LYS A 71 -2.62 -16.14 0.05
N PRO A 72 -1.32 -16.38 0.24
CA PRO A 72 -0.77 -17.70 0.05
C PRO A 72 -1.51 -18.67 0.98
N LYS A 73 -2.18 -19.64 0.36
CA LYS A 73 -2.74 -20.79 1.06
C LYS A 73 -1.53 -21.61 1.54
N ASN A 74 -1.18 -21.48 2.82
CA ASN A 74 -0.31 -22.38 3.58
C ASN A 74 1.19 -21.99 3.76
N THR A 75 1.49 -21.44 4.94
CA THR A 75 2.26 -22.10 6.02
C THR A 75 3.62 -22.76 5.72
N ALA A 76 4.57 -22.08 5.09
CA ALA A 76 6.00 -22.47 5.14
C ALA A 76 6.78 -21.77 6.28
N PHE A 77 6.28 -20.62 6.77
CA PHE A 77 6.93 -19.85 7.85
C PHE A 77 6.75 -20.44 9.26
N GLN A 78 5.86 -21.42 9.46
CA GLN A 78 5.73 -22.08 10.77
C GLN A 78 6.89 -23.04 11.09
N TYR A 79 7.63 -23.50 10.08
CA TYR A 79 8.69 -24.49 10.26
C TYR A 79 9.99 -23.91 10.85
N TRP A 80 10.33 -22.64 10.60
CA TRP A 80 11.57 -22.05 11.16
C TRP A 80 11.46 -21.74 12.67
N LYS A 81 10.24 -21.53 13.18
CA LYS A 81 10.01 -21.21 14.59
C LYS A 81 9.87 -22.45 15.48
N ALA A 82 9.64 -23.63 14.90
CA ALA A 82 9.54 -24.91 15.61
C ALA A 82 10.90 -25.66 15.71
N ALA A 83 11.92 -25.19 14.99
CA ALA A 83 13.27 -25.76 14.98
C ALA A 83 14.24 -25.00 15.93
N ARG A 84 13.73 -24.29 16.93
CA ARG A 84 14.52 -23.65 17.98
C ARG A 84 14.09 -24.15 19.35
#